data_AF-A0A9J6GW50-F1
#
_entry.id   AF-A0A9J6GW50-F1
#
_cell.length_a   1.000
_cell.length_b   1.000
_cell.length_c   1.000
_cell.angle_alpha   90.00
_cell.angle_beta   90.00
_cell.angle_gamma   90.00
#
_symmetry.space_group_name_H-M   'P 1'
#
loop_
_entity.id
_entity.type
_entity.pdbx_description
1 polymer ?
#
loop_
_entity_poly.entity_id
_entity_poly.type
_entity_poly.pdbx_seq_one_letter_code
_entity_poly.pdbx_strand_id
1 'polypeptide(L)'
;MLPGKLRGVIQPETEEKTIQLWELLSKILDHFEHNVDGQSIQEETSKFFETFLQLGILGHKGYGADRVTPYLHILVHHASKKHQDFMCLGWFSSEGVEKKNDILKNLHHAKSNKWNAAADALKLAKRLEVAGHVRTSRPYRKHDRMYWDEGLIQESREIRARSAPENQREDTPVTSVEEMDAAELRTELKAIGISTAVKAVGKLREMLRREREKRLN
;
A
#
# COMPACT_ATOMS: atom_id res chain seq x y z
N MET A 1 -3.80 -1.11 24.57
CA MET A 1 -4.93 -2.02 24.23
C MET A 1 -5.96 -1.93 25.34
N LEU A 2 -7.27 -2.04 25.08
CA LEU A 2 -8.31 -1.83 26.11
C LEU A 2 -8.76 -3.16 26.74
N PRO A 3 -8.32 -3.49 27.98
CA PRO A 3 -8.65 -4.75 28.65
C PRO A 3 -10.16 -4.87 28.95
N GLY A 4 -10.87 -3.75 29.08
CA GLY A 4 -12.33 -3.73 29.27
C GLY A 4 -13.13 -4.35 28.12
N LYS A 5 -12.57 -4.45 26.91
CA LYS A 5 -13.23 -5.11 25.77
C LYS A 5 -13.17 -6.64 25.85
N LEU A 6 -12.39 -7.19 26.77
CA LEU A 6 -12.27 -8.63 26.98
C LEU A 6 -13.41 -9.18 27.85
N ARG A 7 -14.19 -8.30 28.48
CA ARG A 7 -15.33 -8.70 29.31
C ARG A 7 -16.39 -9.44 28.49
N GLY A 8 -16.84 -10.58 28.98
CA GLY A 8 -17.82 -11.45 28.32
C GLY A 8 -17.28 -12.25 27.12
N VAL A 9 -16.01 -12.10 26.76
CA VAL A 9 -15.34 -12.87 25.70
C VAL A 9 -14.48 -14.00 26.29
N ILE A 10 -13.94 -13.80 27.48
CA ILE A 10 -13.07 -14.75 28.18
C ILE A 10 -13.92 -15.70 29.05
N GLN A 11 -13.38 -16.88 29.36
CA GLN A 11 -13.98 -17.81 30.31
C GLN A 11 -14.28 -17.10 31.65
N PRO A 12 -15.54 -17.19 32.15
CA PRO A 12 -15.96 -16.42 33.34
C PRO A 12 -15.09 -16.66 34.58
N GLU A 13 -14.57 -17.88 34.74
CA GLU A 13 -13.79 -18.31 35.90
C GLU A 13 -12.42 -17.61 36.00
N THR A 14 -11.84 -17.21 34.87
CA THR A 14 -10.49 -16.61 34.79
C THR A 14 -10.51 -15.19 34.22
N GLU A 15 -11.69 -14.67 33.91
CA GLU A 15 -11.91 -13.38 33.25
C GLU A 15 -11.24 -12.23 34.02
N GLU A 16 -11.53 -12.10 35.31
CA GLU A 16 -11.01 -11.03 36.16
C GLU A 16 -9.48 -11.03 36.20
N LYS A 17 -8.87 -12.20 36.42
CA LYS A 17 -7.40 -12.35 36.45
C LYS A 17 -6.76 -12.07 35.10
N THR A 18 -7.42 -12.45 34.01
CA THR A 18 -6.91 -12.20 32.66
C THR A 18 -6.95 -10.71 32.35
N ILE A 19 -8.04 -10.03 32.69
CA ILE A 19 -8.15 -8.57 32.54
C ILE A 19 -7.08 -7.87 33.38
N GLN A 20 -6.93 -8.26 34.65
CA GLN A 20 -5.91 -7.73 35.54
C GLN A 20 -4.49 -7.91 34.97
N LEU A 21 -4.19 -9.08 34.40
CA LEU A 21 -2.91 -9.35 33.77
C LEU A 21 -2.62 -8.36 32.61
N TRP A 22 -3.60 -8.16 31.73
CA TRP A 22 -3.45 -7.24 30.59
C TRP A 22 -3.39 -5.76 31.02
N GLU A 23 -4.11 -5.37 32.07
CA GLU A 23 -4.02 -4.03 32.67
C GLU A 23 -2.63 -3.78 33.25
N LEU A 24 -2.11 -4.74 34.02
CA LEU A 24 -0.75 -4.67 34.56
C LEU A 24 0.29 -4.57 33.45
N LEU A 25 0.18 -5.40 32.41
CA LEU A 25 1.09 -5.35 31.26
C LEU A 25 1.05 -3.98 30.58
N SER A 26 -0.15 -3.44 30.34
CA SER A 26 -0.31 -2.12 29.72
C SER A 26 0.35 -1.03 30.57
N LYS A 27 0.16 -1.06 31.89
CA LYS A 27 0.78 -0.11 32.83
C LYS A 27 2.31 -0.22 32.79
N ILE A 28 2.85 -1.44 32.81
CA ILE A 28 4.29 -1.69 32.81
C ILE A 28 4.93 -1.18 31.51
N LEU A 29 4.32 -1.49 30.36
CA LEU A 29 4.85 -1.07 29.06
C LEU A 29 4.82 0.46 28.91
N ASP A 30 3.72 1.10 29.29
CA ASP A 30 3.59 2.56 29.26
C ASP A 30 4.63 3.24 30.15
N HIS A 31 4.87 2.70 31.35
CA HIS A 31 5.93 3.19 32.23
C HIS A 31 7.32 3.10 31.59
N PHE A 32 7.66 1.95 31.01
CA PHE A 32 8.97 1.79 30.36
C PHE A 32 9.15 2.69 29.12
N GLU A 33 8.07 3.00 28.42
CA GLU A 33 8.09 3.84 27.22
C GLU A 33 8.21 5.33 27.56
N HIS A 34 7.48 5.81 28.58
CA HIS A 34 7.28 7.23 28.81
C HIS A 34 7.83 7.78 30.13
N ASN A 35 8.02 6.94 31.16
CA ASN A 35 8.56 7.42 32.43
C ASN A 35 10.04 7.79 32.26
N VAL A 36 10.41 8.97 32.77
CA VAL A 36 11.78 9.51 32.73
C VAL A 36 12.34 9.77 34.14
N ASP A 37 11.56 9.48 35.18
CA ASP A 37 11.90 9.76 36.57
C ASP A 37 12.73 8.63 37.20
N GLY A 38 12.96 7.53 36.48
CA GLY A 38 13.70 6.36 36.97
C GLY A 38 12.99 5.63 38.11
N GLN A 39 11.68 5.83 38.28
CA GLN A 39 10.91 5.16 39.32
C GLN A 39 10.88 3.64 39.09
N SER A 40 11.08 2.89 40.17
CA SER A 40 10.97 1.43 40.16
C SER A 40 9.54 1.00 39.86
N ILE A 41 9.38 -0.02 39.01
CA ILE A 41 8.11 -0.70 38.73
C ILE A 41 8.19 -2.20 39.07
N GLN A 42 9.13 -2.57 39.96
CA GLN A 42 9.42 -3.96 40.31
C GLN A 42 8.23 -4.68 40.95
N GLU A 43 7.42 -3.96 41.74
CA GLU A 43 6.24 -4.54 42.39
C GLU A 43 5.19 -4.92 41.34
N GLU A 44 4.93 -4.04 40.38
CA GLU A 44 3.99 -4.33 39.30
C GLU A 44 4.48 -5.44 38.37
N THR A 45 5.78 -5.47 38.02
CA THR A 45 6.32 -6.57 37.20
C THR A 45 6.24 -7.91 37.94
N SER A 46 6.47 -7.91 39.25
CA SER A 46 6.33 -9.11 40.09
C SER A 46 4.87 -9.56 40.18
N LYS A 47 3.94 -8.63 40.42
CA LYS A 47 2.50 -8.89 40.46
C LYS A 47 1.97 -9.42 39.13
N PHE A 48 2.45 -8.87 38.01
CA PHE A 48 2.15 -9.38 36.68
C PHE A 48 2.61 -10.83 36.52
N PHE A 49 3.82 -11.15 36.95
CA PHE A 49 4.36 -12.51 36.87
C PHE A 49 3.60 -13.50 37.76
N GLU A 50 3.26 -13.12 38.98
CA GLU A 50 2.44 -13.94 39.88
C GLU A 50 1.07 -14.22 39.27
N THR A 51 0.43 -13.21 38.68
CA THR A 51 -0.86 -13.36 37.99
C THR A 51 -0.73 -14.32 36.80
N PHE A 52 0.37 -14.22 36.03
CA PHE A 52 0.67 -15.12 34.93
C PHE A 52 0.83 -16.58 35.40
N LEU A 53 1.53 -16.81 36.51
CA LEU A 53 1.69 -18.17 37.07
C LEU A 53 0.37 -18.73 37.61
N GLN A 54 -0.42 -17.89 38.30
CA GLN A 54 -1.72 -18.30 38.85
C GLN A 54 -2.70 -18.73 37.75
N LEU A 55 -2.71 -18.06 36.59
CA LEU A 55 -3.53 -18.49 35.46
C LEU A 55 -3.14 -19.89 34.96
N GLY A 56 -1.86 -20.24 35.01
CA GLY A 56 -1.38 -21.60 34.71
C GLY A 56 -1.85 -22.64 35.72
N ILE A 57 -1.83 -22.30 37.01
CA ILE A 57 -2.34 -23.18 38.10
C ILE A 57 -3.84 -23.42 37.93
N LEU A 58 -4.60 -22.42 37.48
CA LEU A 58 -6.03 -22.53 37.17
C LEU A 58 -6.33 -23.33 35.88
N GLY A 59 -5.32 -23.88 35.22
CA GLY A 59 -5.49 -24.70 34.01
C GLY A 59 -5.68 -23.91 32.72
N HIS A 60 -5.47 -22.58 32.75
CA HIS A 60 -5.59 -21.77 31.55
C HIS A 60 -4.40 -22.03 30.62
N LYS A 61 -4.68 -22.53 29.41
CA LYS A 61 -3.64 -22.86 28.43
C LYS A 61 -2.83 -21.61 28.06
N GLY A 62 -1.52 -21.81 27.90
CA GLY A 62 -0.57 -20.74 27.52
C GLY A 62 0.07 -20.01 28.71
N TYR A 63 -0.32 -20.34 29.95
CA TYR A 63 0.20 -19.76 31.18
C TYR A 63 0.92 -20.83 32.02
N GLY A 64 1.79 -20.39 32.94
CA GLY A 64 2.52 -21.27 33.85
C GLY A 64 4.04 -21.20 33.71
N ALA A 65 4.76 -21.80 34.67
CA ALA A 65 6.21 -21.72 34.77
C ALA A 65 6.93 -22.34 33.54
N ASP A 66 6.36 -23.37 32.94
CA ASP A 66 6.85 -24.00 31.70
C ASP A 66 6.67 -23.13 30.45
N ARG A 67 5.89 -22.03 30.55
CA ARG A 67 5.57 -21.11 29.46
C ARG A 67 6.26 -19.76 29.56
N VAL A 68 7.23 -19.64 30.47
CA VAL A 68 8.02 -18.42 30.61
C VAL A 68 8.95 -18.26 29.41
N THR A 69 8.68 -17.24 28.60
CA THR A 69 9.53 -16.90 27.45
C THR A 69 10.73 -16.05 27.89
N PRO A 70 11.80 -15.96 27.07
CA PRO A 70 12.92 -15.08 27.36
C PRO A 70 12.51 -13.61 27.57
N TYR A 71 11.54 -13.10 26.79
CA TYR A 71 11.02 -11.74 26.97
C TYR A 71 10.26 -11.56 28.28
N LEU A 72 9.51 -12.58 28.71
CA LEU A 72 8.85 -12.54 30.01
C LEU A 72 9.87 -12.50 31.16
N HIS A 73 10.93 -13.32 31.07
CA HIS A 73 12.02 -13.30 32.03
C HIS A 73 12.73 -11.93 32.08
N ILE A 74 13.02 -11.34 30.91
CA ILE A 74 13.61 -9.99 30.81
C ILE A 74 12.71 -8.95 31.47
N LEU A 75 11.41 -8.96 31.15
CA LEU A 75 10.44 -8.02 31.67
C LEU A 75 10.39 -8.03 33.21
N VAL A 76 10.39 -9.22 33.82
CA VAL A 76 10.16 -9.38 35.26
C VAL A 76 11.43 -9.20 36.09
N HIS A 77 12.56 -9.70 35.61
CA HIS A 77 13.80 -9.75 36.40
C HIS A 77 14.82 -8.66 36.06
N HIS A 78 14.78 -8.13 34.84
CA HIS A 78 15.85 -7.24 34.36
C HIS A 78 15.35 -5.83 34.04
N ALA A 79 14.15 -5.71 33.46
CA ALA A 79 13.67 -4.44 32.90
C ALA A 79 13.55 -3.32 33.96
N SER A 80 13.02 -3.61 35.15
CA SER A 80 12.89 -2.59 36.20
C SER A 80 14.24 -2.00 36.62
N LYS A 81 15.25 -2.85 36.86
CA LYS A 81 16.58 -2.38 37.21
C LYS A 81 17.20 -1.56 36.07
N LYS A 82 17.03 -2.01 34.83
CA LYS A 82 17.51 -1.28 33.65
C LYS A 82 16.80 0.06 33.47
N HIS A 83 15.51 0.15 33.77
CA HIS A 83 14.77 1.40 33.77
C HIS A 83 15.32 2.39 34.79
N GLN A 84 15.64 1.94 36.01
CA GLN A 84 16.29 2.79 37.00
C GLN A 84 17.67 3.27 36.54
N ASP A 85 18.46 2.39 35.93
CA ASP A 85 19.82 2.72 35.47
C ASP A 85 19.81 3.71 34.29
N PHE A 86 18.82 3.61 33.39
CA PHE A 86 18.75 4.36 32.13
C PHE A 86 17.64 5.43 32.10
N MET A 87 16.90 5.60 33.20
CA MET A 87 15.75 6.50 33.40
C MET A 87 14.50 6.20 32.56
N CYS A 88 14.67 5.83 31.29
CA CYS A 88 13.61 5.56 30.34
C CYS A 88 14.07 4.50 29.32
N LEU A 89 13.39 3.36 29.25
CA LEU A 89 13.74 2.32 28.26
C LEU A 89 13.25 2.65 26.85
N GLY A 90 12.18 3.45 26.73
CA GLY A 90 11.63 3.89 25.45
C GLY A 90 12.64 4.62 24.56
N TRP A 91 13.56 5.39 25.16
CA TRP A 91 14.65 6.06 24.43
C TRP A 91 15.61 5.10 23.70
N PHE A 92 15.70 3.86 24.19
CA PHE A 92 16.56 2.82 23.63
C PHE A 92 15.79 1.82 22.75
N SER A 93 14.53 2.15 22.41
CA SER A 93 13.72 1.36 21.49
C SER A 93 14.30 1.35 20.07
N SER A 94 14.21 0.21 19.39
CA SER A 94 14.59 0.06 17.99
C SER A 94 13.54 0.60 17.01
N GLU A 95 12.37 1.07 17.49
CA GLU A 95 11.27 1.50 16.61
C GLU A 95 11.70 2.61 15.62
N GLY A 96 12.55 3.54 16.06
CA GLY A 96 13.08 4.60 15.19
C GLY A 96 13.99 4.06 14.08
N VAL A 97 14.69 2.96 14.31
CA VAL A 97 15.51 2.28 13.29
C VAL A 97 14.61 1.57 12.29
N GLU A 98 13.56 0.88 12.76
CA GLU A 98 12.61 0.20 11.86
C GLU A 98 11.86 1.18 10.94
N LYS A 99 11.40 2.31 11.47
CA LYS A 99 10.81 3.39 10.64
C LYS A 99 11.76 3.88 9.56
N LYS A 100 13.07 4.01 9.88
CA LYS A 100 14.08 4.39 8.89
C LYS A 100 14.32 3.28 7.86
N ASN A 101 14.29 2.02 8.27
CA ASN A 101 14.40 0.87 7.36
C ASN A 101 13.26 0.87 6.33
N ASP A 102 12.03 1.13 6.76
CA ASP A 102 10.87 1.21 5.86
C ASP A 102 11.03 2.33 4.82
N ILE A 103 11.50 3.51 5.25
CA ILE A 103 11.78 4.63 4.36
C ILE A 103 12.87 4.26 3.34
N LEU A 104 13.97 3.65 3.80
CA LEU A 104 15.07 3.23 2.93
C LEU A 104 14.62 2.20 1.90
N LYS A 105 13.80 1.23 2.31
CA LYS A 105 13.22 0.23 1.42
C LYS A 105 12.36 0.88 0.33
N ASN A 106 11.51 1.83 0.70
CA ASN A 106 10.70 2.58 -0.26
C ASN A 106 11.58 3.37 -1.26
N LEU A 107 12.57 4.10 -0.76
CA LEU A 107 13.51 4.84 -1.61
C LEU A 107 14.28 3.96 -2.57
N HIS A 108 14.72 2.80 -2.10
CA HIS A 108 15.40 1.80 -2.93
C HIS A 108 14.52 1.32 -4.08
N HIS A 109 13.24 1.02 -3.83
CA HIS A 109 12.34 0.51 -4.87
C HIS A 109 11.82 1.59 -5.82
N ALA A 110 11.54 2.80 -5.32
CA ALA A 110 10.84 3.83 -6.10
C ALA A 110 11.75 4.88 -6.74
N LYS A 111 12.91 5.20 -6.14
CA LYS A 111 13.71 6.40 -6.50
C LYS A 111 15.19 6.12 -6.77
N SER A 112 15.69 4.93 -6.46
CA SER A 112 17.09 4.57 -6.70
C SER A 112 17.30 4.05 -8.13
N ASN A 113 18.43 4.44 -8.73
CA ASN A 113 18.90 3.91 -10.01
C ASN A 113 19.60 2.54 -9.86
N LYS A 114 19.71 2.03 -8.63
CA LYS A 114 20.24 0.71 -8.26
C LYS A 114 21.68 0.42 -8.69
N TRP A 115 22.46 1.44 -9.07
CA TRP A 115 23.86 1.26 -9.43
C TRP A 115 24.73 1.00 -8.19
N ASN A 116 24.43 1.68 -7.09
CA ASN A 116 24.88 1.33 -5.75
C ASN A 116 23.70 1.50 -4.78
N ALA A 117 22.87 0.45 -4.68
CA ALA A 117 21.59 0.47 -3.99
C ALA A 117 21.65 1.07 -2.57
N ALA A 118 22.63 0.66 -1.76
CA ALA A 118 22.79 1.13 -0.39
C ALA A 118 23.20 2.60 -0.34
N ALA A 119 24.24 2.98 -1.10
CA ALA A 119 24.71 4.37 -1.12
C ALA A 119 23.64 5.32 -1.69
N ASP A 120 22.89 4.89 -2.70
CA ASP A 120 21.82 5.67 -3.32
C ASP A 120 20.65 5.88 -2.37
N ALA A 121 20.18 4.82 -1.69
CA ALA A 121 19.11 4.92 -0.71
C ALA A 121 19.49 5.85 0.44
N LEU A 122 20.72 5.75 0.96
CA LEU A 122 21.23 6.63 2.01
C LEU A 122 21.31 8.09 1.56
N LYS A 123 21.86 8.36 0.36
CA LYS A 123 21.92 9.72 -0.20
C LYS A 123 20.53 10.30 -0.40
N LEU A 124 19.57 9.50 -0.89
CA LEU A 124 18.18 9.92 -1.07
C LEU A 124 17.50 10.22 0.27
N ALA A 125 17.70 9.38 1.29
CA ALA A 125 17.16 9.61 2.62
C ALA A 125 17.71 10.91 3.22
N LYS A 126 19.03 11.12 3.13
CA LYS A 126 19.65 12.36 3.63
C LYS A 126 19.17 13.59 2.86
N ARG A 127 18.96 13.48 1.54
CA ARG A 127 18.38 14.57 0.74
C ARG A 127 16.97 14.91 1.19
N LEU A 128 16.13 13.94 1.53
CA LEU A 128 14.77 14.20 2.03
C LEU A 128 14.79 14.86 3.40
N GLU A 129 15.68 14.42 4.29
CA GLU A 129 15.87 15.01 5.62
C GLU A 129 16.32 16.48 5.53
N VAL A 130 17.33 16.76 4.71
CA VAL A 130 17.87 18.12 4.52
C VAL A 130 16.91 19.00 3.73
N ALA A 131 16.14 18.42 2.79
CA ALA A 131 15.31 19.20 1.90
C ALA A 131 14.25 19.99 2.68
N GLY A 132 13.65 19.44 3.75
CA GLY A 132 12.75 20.10 4.72
C GLY A 132 11.53 20.88 4.17
N HIS A 133 11.50 21.14 2.86
CA HIS A 133 10.69 22.08 2.14
C HIS A 133 10.52 21.51 0.74
N VAL A 134 9.26 21.49 0.31
CA VAL A 134 8.83 21.10 -1.03
C VAL A 134 9.76 21.73 -2.06
N ARG A 135 10.41 20.91 -2.91
CA ARG A 135 11.04 21.44 -4.12
C ARG A 135 9.95 22.16 -4.90
N THR A 136 9.97 23.48 -4.90
CA THR A 136 9.11 24.26 -5.78
C THR A 136 9.43 23.82 -7.20
N SER A 137 8.39 23.48 -7.98
CA SER A 137 8.56 23.21 -9.40
C SER A 137 9.26 24.43 -10.00
N ARG A 138 10.45 24.23 -10.57
CA ARG A 138 11.15 25.33 -11.24
C ARG A 138 10.24 25.80 -12.38
N PRO A 139 9.86 27.09 -12.46
CA PRO A 139 9.08 27.57 -13.59
C PRO A 139 9.90 27.31 -14.86
N TYR A 140 9.37 26.44 -15.73
CA TYR A 140 9.98 26.20 -17.03
C TYR A 140 9.77 27.43 -17.89
N ARG A 141 10.85 28.16 -18.19
CA ARG A 141 10.81 29.29 -19.09
C ARG A 141 11.16 28.83 -20.50
N LYS A 142 10.17 28.84 -21.39
CA LYS A 142 10.37 28.64 -22.83
C LYS A 142 11.12 29.84 -23.37
N HIS A 143 12.39 29.64 -23.73
CA HIS A 143 13.26 30.71 -24.25
C HIS A 143 13.11 30.90 -25.76
N ASP A 144 12.78 29.84 -26.49
CA ASP A 144 12.67 29.87 -27.94
C ASP A 144 11.21 30.04 -28.38
N ARG A 145 10.81 31.29 -28.63
CA ARG A 145 9.47 31.61 -29.12
C ARG A 145 9.19 31.03 -30.49
N MET A 146 10.19 31.00 -31.39
CA MET A 146 9.98 30.44 -32.72
C MET A 146 9.70 28.94 -32.63
N TYR A 147 10.45 28.23 -31.78
CA TYR A 147 10.23 26.81 -31.54
C TYR A 147 8.86 26.50 -30.93
N TRP A 148 8.44 27.27 -29.93
CA TRP A 148 7.25 26.95 -29.12
C TRP A 148 5.95 27.59 -29.60
N ASP A 149 5.99 28.79 -30.15
CA ASP A 149 4.82 29.61 -30.45
C ASP A 149 4.59 29.76 -31.98
N GLU A 150 5.65 29.70 -32.79
CA GLU A 150 5.58 29.95 -34.25
C GLU A 150 5.57 28.66 -35.09
N GLY A 151 5.24 27.51 -34.49
CA GLY A 151 4.92 26.29 -35.23
C GLY A 151 6.10 25.39 -35.60
N LEU A 152 7.35 25.79 -35.37
CA LEU A 152 8.54 24.96 -35.64
C LEU A 152 8.53 23.61 -34.89
N ILE A 153 7.84 23.51 -33.74
CA ILE A 153 7.64 22.22 -33.05
C ILE A 153 6.72 21.27 -33.82
N GLN A 154 5.71 21.78 -34.54
CA GLN A 154 4.83 20.97 -35.39
C GLN A 154 5.61 20.46 -36.60
N GLU A 155 6.33 21.36 -37.28
CA GLU A 155 7.19 20.99 -38.41
C GLU A 155 8.24 19.96 -38.01
N SER A 156 8.91 20.16 -36.87
CA SER A 156 9.91 19.21 -36.36
C SER A 156 9.32 17.86 -35.91
N ARG A 157 8.04 17.80 -35.55
CA ARG A 157 7.33 16.56 -35.20
C ARG A 157 6.81 15.82 -36.42
N GLU A 158 6.42 16.54 -37.47
CA GLU A 158 6.02 15.96 -38.75
C GLU A 158 7.20 15.32 -39.48
N ILE A 159 8.38 15.95 -39.43
CA ILE A 159 9.61 15.41 -40.03
C ILE A 159 10.10 14.17 -39.27
N ARG A 160 9.84 14.07 -37.96
CA ARG A 160 10.28 12.92 -37.16
C ARG A 160 9.39 11.71 -37.44
N ALA A 161 9.94 10.74 -38.16
CA ALA A 161 9.36 9.41 -38.28
C ALA A 161 9.02 8.86 -36.88
N ARG A 162 7.73 8.59 -36.63
CA ARG A 162 7.30 7.97 -35.38
C ARG A 162 7.89 6.56 -35.34
N SER A 163 8.60 6.23 -34.26
CA SER A 163 9.20 4.91 -34.05
C SER A 163 8.19 3.82 -33.70
N ALA A 164 6.91 4.18 -33.52
CA ALA A 164 5.81 3.24 -33.38
C ALA A 164 5.03 3.19 -34.70
N PRO A 165 4.66 2.00 -35.22
CA PRO A 165 3.77 1.91 -36.36
C PRO A 165 2.46 2.59 -35.99
N GLU A 166 2.07 3.56 -36.81
CA GLU A 166 0.78 4.20 -36.72
C GLU A 166 -0.27 3.13 -37.00
N ASN A 167 -0.97 2.67 -35.96
CA ASN A 167 -2.20 1.94 -36.13
C ASN A 167 -3.16 2.89 -36.83
N GLN A 168 -3.22 2.80 -38.15
CA GLN A 168 -4.31 3.37 -38.92
C GLN A 168 -5.59 2.74 -38.38
N ARG A 169 -6.27 3.47 -37.49
CA ARG A 169 -7.70 3.24 -37.31
C ARG A 169 -8.30 3.68 -38.63
N GLU A 170 -8.66 2.73 -39.47
CA GLU A 170 -9.48 2.97 -40.64
C GLU A 170 -10.78 3.62 -40.14
N ASP A 171 -10.87 4.95 -40.25
CA ASP A 171 -12.14 5.66 -40.24
C ASP A 171 -12.87 5.21 -41.49
N THR A 172 -13.58 4.07 -41.39
CA THR A 172 -14.51 3.66 -42.42
C THR A 172 -15.57 4.75 -42.53
N PRO A 173 -15.73 5.40 -43.70
CA PRO A 173 -16.78 6.39 -43.87
C PRO A 173 -18.11 5.70 -43.62
N VAL A 174 -18.94 6.28 -42.74
CA VAL A 174 -20.29 5.79 -42.44
C VAL A 174 -21.10 5.86 -43.73
N THR A 175 -21.05 4.78 -44.51
CA THR A 175 -21.84 4.63 -45.73
C THR A 175 -23.27 4.36 -45.29
N SER A 176 -24.21 5.18 -45.77
CA SER A 176 -25.63 5.01 -45.47
C SER A 176 -26.09 3.65 -45.96
N VAL A 177 -26.52 2.78 -45.04
CA VAL A 177 -26.95 1.40 -45.31
C VAL A 177 -28.11 1.32 -46.32
N GLU A 178 -28.79 2.44 -46.57
CA GLU A 178 -29.95 2.53 -47.46
C GLU A 178 -29.61 2.62 -48.95
N GLU A 179 -28.35 2.93 -49.30
CA GLU A 179 -27.92 3.09 -50.69
C GLU A 179 -27.15 1.86 -51.21
N MET A 180 -26.75 0.96 -50.32
CA MET A 180 -25.95 -0.21 -50.67
C MET A 180 -26.75 -1.26 -51.45
N ASP A 181 -26.11 -1.86 -52.45
CA ASP A 181 -26.66 -2.97 -53.22
C ASP A 181 -26.54 -4.30 -52.45
N ALA A 182 -27.32 -5.31 -52.85
CA ALA A 182 -27.38 -6.62 -52.20
C ALA A 182 -26.02 -7.32 -52.08
N ALA A 183 -25.12 -7.11 -53.05
CA ALA A 183 -23.78 -7.68 -53.05
C ALA A 183 -22.87 -7.01 -52.02
N GLU A 184 -22.96 -5.69 -51.89
CA GLU A 184 -22.17 -4.89 -50.94
C GLU A 184 -22.61 -5.19 -49.50
N LEU A 185 -23.92 -5.26 -49.25
CA LEU A 185 -24.49 -5.63 -47.95
C LEU A 185 -24.04 -7.01 -47.46
N ARG A 186 -23.91 -7.99 -48.37
CA ARG A 186 -23.41 -9.33 -48.03
C ARG A 186 -21.92 -9.33 -47.72
N THR A 187 -21.16 -8.49 -48.40
CA THR A 187 -19.71 -8.37 -48.20
C THR A 187 -19.43 -7.78 -46.82
N GLU A 188 -20.18 -6.75 -46.43
CA GLU A 188 -20.15 -6.16 -45.09
C GLU A 188 -20.60 -7.10 -43.98
N LEU A 189 -21.73 -7.81 -44.17
CA LEU A 189 -22.17 -8.82 -43.19
C LEU A 189 -21.12 -9.92 -43.01
N LYS A 190 -20.46 -10.34 -44.10
CA LYS A 190 -19.38 -11.34 -44.03
C LYS A 190 -18.13 -10.79 -43.33
N ALA A 191 -17.77 -9.53 -43.54
CA ALA A 191 -16.68 -8.88 -42.82
C ALA A 191 -16.95 -8.79 -41.30
N ILE A 192 -18.23 -8.64 -40.92
CA ILE A 192 -18.68 -8.67 -39.52
C ILE A 192 -18.73 -10.10 -38.95
N GLY A 193 -18.63 -11.13 -39.80
CA GLY A 193 -18.58 -12.56 -39.43
C GLY A 193 -19.89 -13.32 -39.66
N ILE A 194 -20.89 -12.71 -40.30
CA ILE A 194 -22.22 -13.31 -40.55
C ILE A 194 -22.32 -13.75 -42.02
N SER A 195 -22.33 -15.06 -42.24
CA SER A 195 -22.65 -15.63 -43.56
C SER A 195 -24.16 -15.82 -43.68
N THR A 196 -24.78 -15.23 -44.71
CA THR A 196 -26.24 -15.36 -44.95
C THR A 196 -26.53 -15.80 -46.38
N ALA A 197 -27.56 -16.64 -46.56
CA ALA A 197 -28.07 -17.05 -47.86
C ALA A 197 -29.28 -16.19 -48.33
N VAL A 198 -29.61 -15.14 -47.57
CA VAL A 198 -30.81 -14.32 -47.79
C VAL A 198 -30.64 -13.49 -49.07
N LYS A 199 -31.63 -13.54 -49.96
CA LYS A 199 -31.64 -12.82 -51.25
C LYS A 199 -32.38 -11.47 -51.20
N ALA A 200 -33.28 -11.28 -50.23
CA ALA A 200 -34.07 -10.06 -50.11
C ALA A 200 -33.25 -8.91 -49.51
N VAL A 201 -33.11 -7.82 -50.27
CA VAL A 201 -32.29 -6.64 -49.90
C VAL A 201 -32.76 -5.98 -48.60
N GLY A 202 -34.08 -5.85 -48.42
CA GLY A 202 -34.65 -5.26 -47.20
C GLY A 202 -34.23 -6.00 -45.92
N LYS A 203 -34.22 -7.34 -45.94
CA LYS A 203 -33.77 -8.16 -44.80
C LYS A 203 -32.27 -8.06 -44.55
N LEU A 204 -31.46 -7.95 -45.62
CA LEU A 204 -30.01 -7.77 -45.47
C LEU A 204 -29.67 -6.43 -44.80
N ARG A 205 -30.40 -5.35 -45.13
CA ARG A 205 -30.25 -4.04 -44.49
C ARG A 205 -30.64 -4.08 -43.01
N GLU A 206 -31.75 -4.73 -42.69
CA GLU A 206 -32.21 -4.90 -41.31
C GLU A 206 -31.19 -5.68 -40.46
N MET A 207 -30.66 -6.79 -41.00
CA MET A 207 -29.62 -7.58 -40.33
C MET A 207 -28.36 -6.76 -40.07
N LEU A 208 -27.91 -5.97 -41.05
CA LEU A 208 -26.72 -5.12 -40.90
C LEU A 208 -26.93 -4.00 -39.88
N ARG A 209 -28.12 -3.37 -39.86
CA ARG A 209 -28.48 -2.36 -38.84
C ARG A 209 -28.46 -2.94 -37.43
N ARG A 210 -29.16 -4.06 -37.23
CA ARG A 210 -29.28 -4.70 -35.91
C ARG A 210 -27.91 -5.08 -35.34
N GLU A 211 -27.00 -5.53 -36.18
CA GLU A 211 -25.67 -5.94 -35.72
C GLU A 211 -24.75 -4.74 -35.46
N ARG A 212 -24.87 -3.65 -36.24
CA ARG A 212 -24.17 -2.40 -35.95
C ARG A 212 -24.66 -1.79 -34.62
N GLU A 213 -25.96 -1.79 -34.35
CA GLU A 213 -26.54 -1.29 -33.09
C GLU A 213 -26.10 -2.11 -31.86
N LYS A 214 -26.02 -3.44 -31.97
CA LYS A 214 -25.53 -4.30 -30.89
C LYS A 214 -24.06 -4.09 -30.51
N ARG A 215 -23.24 -3.53 -31.41
CA ARG A 215 -21.81 -3.26 -31.15
C ARG A 215 -21.57 -1.84 -30.62
N LEU A 216 -22.56 -0.96 -30.71
CA LEU A 216 -22.50 0.39 -30.15
C LEU A 216 -23.02 0.48 -28.71
N ASN A 217 -23.79 -0.51 -28.24
CA ASN A 217 -24.20 -0.69 -26.84
C ASN A 217 -23.34 -1.75 -26.15
#